data_AF-A0A899G1U3-F1
#
_entry.id   AF-A0A899G1U3-F1
#
_cell.length_a   1.000
_cell.length_b   1.000
_cell.length_c   1.000
_cell.angle_alpha   90.00
_cell.angle_beta   90.00
_cell.angle_gamma   90.00
#
_symmetry.space_group_name_H-M   'P 1'
#
loop_
_entity.id
_entity.type
_entity.pdbx_description
1 polymer ?
#
loop_
_entity_poly.entity_id
_entity_poly.type
_entity_poly.pdbx_seq_one_letter_code
_entity_poly.pdbx_strand_id
1 'polypeptide(L)'
;MESLNIWHKSLPKKKETIKKKIYFNKDYDSNENKKKNENTNLENNIEHNINKYLSSDDESITKKRLKLAKQYIQKIQTEVGDYDFDAKNIDKDLISQRLNENIIEHKRKIYLYIADDLEISQQPLSNFIQGHKLSVTSVAAYENYIYSVSKDGFLQKWDISDINSPKKLAHALGGKRNDESFEGHISEITDVKVSSDGNYVVTCGKDKRIVVRNSSTLDIICTFKHHRGSVLALAFRKDTNQMYSCSSDRTIKFWSLDEMTYIQTLFGHQETVPDIASLYLERCVSVGSRDRTVRLWKIAEESQMIFRREDKRNNESQEGSIDCVTMIDENHFLTGSDNGNICLWSTYKRKPIFTIYCAHGYDSLKPSQYSAELNTSFLPFHKPRWITSLTSLPYSDIFLSGSWDGYIKLWKLSPDLKSFSLIAENILPINGIINRLCVTKRGKNAENGIRVIAAIGKENRLGRWFKNEDAKNGIKFFEIKRLNKK
;
A
#
# COMPACT_ATOMS: atom_id res chain seq x y z
N MET A 1 -12.62 -70.34 29.93
CA MET A 1 -12.48 -71.13 28.69
C MET A 1 -11.66 -70.28 27.75
N GLU A 2 -10.32 -70.33 27.81
CA GLU A 2 -9.50 -71.38 27.16
C GLU A 2 -9.89 -71.52 25.68
N SER A 3 -9.02 -71.53 24.68
CA SER A 3 -7.57 -71.43 24.49
C SER A 3 -7.45 -71.57 22.95
N LEU A 4 -6.52 -70.95 22.25
CA LEU A 4 -5.29 -71.64 21.85
C LEU A 4 -4.40 -70.65 21.10
N ASN A 5 -3.26 -70.38 21.72
CA ASN A 5 -2.02 -69.98 21.06
C ASN A 5 -1.39 -71.18 20.32
N ILE A 6 -0.21 -70.90 19.77
CA ILE A 6 0.89 -71.76 19.28
C ILE A 6 0.90 -71.73 17.73
N TRP A 7 1.86 -71.09 17.05
CA TRP A 7 3.29 -71.39 17.05
C TRP A 7 4.21 -70.21 16.72
N HIS A 8 5.43 -70.34 17.24
CA HIS A 8 6.59 -69.45 17.25
C HIS A 8 7.46 -69.50 15.97
N LYS A 9 8.33 -68.48 15.83
CA LYS A 9 9.71 -68.46 15.26
C LYS A 9 9.99 -68.12 13.77
N SER A 10 10.37 -66.86 13.56
CA SER A 10 11.68 -66.33 13.07
C SER A 10 12.46 -66.93 11.86
N LEU A 11 12.94 -65.98 11.01
CA LEU A 11 14.08 -65.98 10.02
C LEU A 11 13.76 -66.36 8.55
N PRO A 12 14.57 -65.96 7.54
CA PRO A 12 15.13 -64.64 7.20
C PRO A 12 14.71 -64.21 5.77
N LYS A 13 14.51 -62.91 5.48
CA LYS A 13 14.24 -62.47 4.09
C LYS A 13 15.54 -62.39 3.28
N LYS A 14 15.92 -63.50 2.63
CA LYS A 14 16.88 -63.53 1.51
C LYS A 14 16.31 -62.69 0.35
N LYS A 15 17.06 -61.66 -0.05
CA LYS A 15 16.85 -60.96 -1.33
C LYS A 15 17.44 -61.83 -2.44
N GLU A 16 16.60 -62.40 -3.29
CA GLU A 16 17.03 -62.99 -4.55
C GLU A 16 17.36 -61.89 -5.55
N THR A 17 18.61 -61.90 -6.02
CA THR A 17 19.14 -61.02 -7.05
C THR A 17 18.79 -61.57 -8.44
N ILE A 18 17.91 -60.88 -9.17
CA ILE A 18 17.78 -61.05 -10.62
C ILE A 18 18.60 -59.95 -11.30
N LYS A 19 19.65 -60.37 -12.00
CA LYS A 19 20.58 -59.51 -12.77
C LYS A 19 19.82 -58.78 -13.89
N LYS A 20 19.67 -57.46 -13.79
CA LYS A 20 19.57 -56.59 -14.97
C LYS A 20 20.97 -56.12 -15.33
N LYS A 21 21.46 -56.56 -16.50
CA LYS A 21 22.67 -56.04 -17.14
C LYS A 21 22.48 -54.53 -17.36
N ILE A 22 23.16 -53.73 -16.56
CA ILE A 22 23.34 -52.30 -16.81
C ILE A 22 24.59 -52.18 -17.69
N TYR A 23 24.42 -51.65 -18.89
CA TYR A 23 25.55 -51.24 -19.72
C TYR A 23 26.25 -50.09 -19.00
N PHE A 24 27.48 -50.34 -18.55
CA PHE A 24 28.39 -49.31 -18.06
C PHE A 24 28.81 -48.45 -19.27
N ASN A 25 28.27 -47.25 -19.40
CA ASN A 25 28.97 -46.17 -20.10
C ASN A 25 29.90 -45.52 -19.07
N LYS A 26 31.20 -45.73 -19.25
CA LYS A 26 32.27 -45.35 -18.31
C LYS A 26 32.69 -43.87 -18.37
N ASP A 27 31.93 -43.02 -19.06
CA ASP A 27 32.40 -41.68 -19.45
C ASP A 27 31.68 -40.51 -18.77
N TYR A 28 30.81 -40.75 -17.77
CA TYR A 28 30.07 -39.66 -17.11
C TYR A 28 30.61 -39.24 -15.73
N ASP A 29 31.43 -40.05 -15.05
CA ASP A 29 31.96 -39.73 -13.71
C ASP A 29 33.23 -38.87 -13.71
N SER A 30 33.83 -38.61 -14.88
CA SER A 30 34.98 -37.69 -14.99
C SER A 30 34.59 -36.21 -15.03
N ASN A 31 33.32 -35.88 -15.31
CA ASN A 31 32.86 -34.49 -15.47
C ASN A 31 32.27 -33.88 -14.19
N GLU A 32 31.72 -34.67 -13.26
CA GLU A 32 31.25 -34.15 -11.97
C GLU A 32 32.41 -33.85 -11.02
N ASN A 33 33.47 -34.68 -11.02
CA ASN A 33 34.69 -34.39 -10.26
C ASN A 33 35.51 -33.24 -10.86
N LYS A 34 35.44 -33.02 -12.19
CA LYS A 34 36.00 -31.81 -12.81
C LYS A 34 35.22 -30.54 -12.44
N LYS A 35 33.87 -30.56 -12.47
CA LYS A 35 33.06 -29.40 -12.07
C LYS A 35 33.14 -29.06 -10.58
N LYS A 36 33.24 -30.07 -9.70
CA LYS A 36 33.48 -29.84 -8.26
C LYS A 36 34.88 -29.29 -8.01
N ASN A 37 35.91 -29.84 -8.66
CA ASN A 37 37.28 -29.32 -8.52
C ASN A 37 37.46 -27.94 -9.17
N GLU A 38 36.76 -27.63 -10.26
CA GLU A 38 36.74 -26.30 -10.86
C GLU A 38 36.06 -25.28 -9.95
N ASN A 39 34.93 -25.63 -9.31
CA ASN A 39 34.27 -24.75 -8.34
C ASN A 39 35.13 -24.52 -7.09
N THR A 40 35.78 -25.55 -6.54
CA THR A 40 36.69 -25.37 -5.39
C THR A 40 37.97 -24.62 -5.77
N ASN A 41 38.47 -24.78 -7.00
CA ASN A 41 39.62 -24.01 -7.49
C ASN A 41 39.25 -22.56 -7.83
N LEU A 42 38.01 -22.30 -8.25
CA LEU A 42 37.46 -20.94 -8.41
C LEU A 42 37.30 -20.28 -7.05
N GLU A 43 36.72 -20.96 -6.05
CA GLU A 43 36.58 -20.46 -4.67
C GLU A 43 37.94 -20.20 -4.01
N ASN A 44 38.90 -21.12 -4.15
CA ASN A 44 40.26 -20.95 -3.62
C ASN A 44 41.04 -19.85 -4.35
N ASN A 45 40.86 -19.68 -5.67
CA ASN A 45 41.44 -18.56 -6.42
C ASN A 45 40.78 -17.22 -6.08
N ILE A 46 39.51 -17.21 -5.68
CA ILE A 46 38.81 -16.03 -5.18
C ILE A 46 39.38 -15.65 -3.80
N GLU A 47 39.53 -16.59 -2.87
CA GLU A 47 40.14 -16.33 -1.55
C GLU A 47 41.61 -15.89 -1.65
N HIS A 48 42.40 -16.51 -2.53
CA HIS A 48 43.81 -16.16 -2.72
C HIS A 48 43.99 -14.79 -3.40
N ASN A 49 43.09 -14.40 -4.33
CA ASN A 49 43.08 -13.06 -4.90
C ASN A 49 42.58 -12.01 -3.91
N ILE A 50 41.58 -12.31 -3.08
CA ILE A 50 41.12 -11.40 -2.01
C ILE A 50 42.28 -11.06 -1.05
N ASN A 51 43.09 -12.05 -0.68
CA ASN A 51 44.25 -11.87 0.20
C ASN A 51 45.43 -11.14 -0.45
N LYS A 52 45.58 -11.20 -1.79
CA LYS A 52 46.65 -10.48 -2.51
C LYS A 52 46.35 -8.99 -2.71
N TYR A 53 45.09 -8.57 -2.64
CA TYR A 53 44.65 -7.16 -2.70
C TYR A 53 44.46 -6.51 -1.31
N LEU A 54 44.80 -7.23 -0.24
CA LEU A 54 44.74 -6.76 1.14
C LEU A 54 45.97 -5.94 1.57
N SER A 55 47.01 -5.87 0.74
CA SER A 55 48.29 -5.22 1.10
C SER A 55 48.50 -3.80 0.57
N SER A 56 47.47 -3.15 0.02
CA SER A 56 47.56 -1.73 -0.32
C SER A 56 46.21 -1.01 -0.23
N ASP A 57 46.30 0.23 0.26
CA ASP A 57 45.32 1.30 0.26
C ASP A 57 44.26 1.32 1.38
N ASP A 58 44.19 2.50 2.03
CA ASP A 58 43.19 3.04 2.97
C ASP A 58 41.76 3.11 2.38
N GLU A 59 41.36 2.16 1.55
CA GLU A 59 39.99 2.06 1.06
C GLU A 59 39.13 1.24 2.02
N SER A 60 37.98 1.80 2.39
CA SER A 60 36.94 1.08 3.15
C SER A 60 36.61 -0.25 2.47
N ILE A 61 36.57 -1.33 3.27
CA ILE A 61 36.20 -2.70 2.86
C ILE A 61 34.94 -2.73 1.97
N THR A 62 33.99 -1.83 2.22
CA THR A 62 32.75 -1.68 1.44
C THR A 62 33.00 -1.26 -0.01
N LYS A 63 33.93 -0.32 -0.24
CA LYS A 63 34.32 0.14 -1.58
C LYS A 63 35.05 -0.95 -2.35
N LYS A 64 35.97 -1.68 -1.69
CA LYS A 64 36.67 -2.83 -2.29
C LYS A 64 35.68 -3.92 -2.75
N ARG A 65 34.70 -4.27 -1.91
CA ARG A 65 33.62 -5.22 -2.27
C ARG A 65 32.81 -4.75 -3.49
N LEU A 66 32.46 -3.47 -3.55
CA LEU A 66 31.71 -2.90 -4.67
C LEU A 66 32.54 -2.92 -5.96
N LYS A 67 33.85 -2.65 -5.89
CA LYS A 67 34.79 -2.74 -7.02
C LYS A 67 34.89 -4.17 -7.54
N LEU A 68 35.09 -5.15 -6.67
CA LEU A 68 35.14 -6.57 -7.04
C LEU A 68 33.82 -7.04 -7.67
N ALA A 69 32.68 -6.64 -7.11
CA ALA A 69 31.38 -6.97 -7.68
C ALA A 69 31.19 -6.39 -9.10
N LYS A 70 31.63 -5.13 -9.33
CA LYS A 70 31.61 -4.53 -10.67
C LYS A 70 32.50 -5.28 -11.65
N GLN A 71 33.71 -5.64 -11.25
CA GLN A 71 34.62 -6.43 -12.09
C GLN A 71 34.02 -7.80 -12.42
N TYR A 72 33.37 -8.45 -11.46
CA TYR A 72 32.68 -9.72 -11.68
C TYR A 72 31.50 -9.59 -12.66
N ILE A 73 30.66 -8.55 -12.53
CA ILE A 73 29.57 -8.26 -13.47
C ILE A 73 30.13 -8.02 -14.88
N GLN A 74 31.22 -7.26 -14.99
CA GLN A 74 31.87 -6.99 -16.28
C GLN A 74 32.44 -8.27 -16.90
N LYS A 75 33.03 -9.17 -16.09
CA LYS A 75 33.49 -10.48 -16.55
C LYS A 75 32.35 -11.34 -17.08
N ILE A 76 31.22 -11.39 -16.36
CA ILE A 76 30.01 -12.09 -16.84
C ILE A 76 29.53 -11.49 -18.16
N GLN A 77 29.47 -10.16 -18.28
CA GLN A 77 29.06 -9.51 -19.52
C GLN A 77 29.96 -9.88 -20.70
N THR A 78 31.28 -9.94 -20.49
CA THR A 78 32.22 -10.38 -21.53
C THR A 78 32.13 -11.87 -21.87
N GLU A 79 31.79 -12.71 -20.90
CA GLU A 79 31.66 -14.17 -21.09
C GLU A 79 30.36 -14.57 -21.81
N VAL A 80 29.26 -13.86 -21.52
CA VAL A 80 27.95 -14.15 -22.13
C VAL A 80 27.94 -13.82 -23.63
N GLY A 81 28.79 -12.89 -24.09
CA GLY A 81 28.87 -12.46 -25.49
C GLY A 81 27.62 -11.72 -25.97
N ASP A 82 27.76 -10.85 -26.97
CA ASP A 82 26.65 -10.11 -27.57
C ASP A 82 25.91 -11.00 -28.58
N TYR A 83 25.19 -12.02 -28.09
CA TYR A 83 24.24 -12.75 -28.93
C TYR A 83 22.91 -12.00 -28.96
N ASP A 84 22.65 -11.31 -30.08
CA ASP A 84 21.44 -10.50 -30.31
C ASP A 84 20.13 -11.32 -30.36
N PHE A 85 20.22 -12.65 -30.51
CA PHE A 85 19.07 -13.54 -30.63
C PHE A 85 19.04 -14.58 -29.50
N ASP A 86 18.08 -14.43 -28.60
CA ASP A 86 17.75 -15.42 -27.57
C ASP A 86 16.55 -16.26 -28.03
N ALA A 87 16.80 -17.52 -28.41
CA ALA A 87 15.76 -18.45 -28.86
C ALA A 87 14.60 -18.56 -27.84
N LYS A 88 14.90 -18.45 -26.54
CA LYS A 88 13.87 -18.49 -25.49
C LYS A 88 13.02 -17.23 -25.47
N ASN A 89 13.57 -16.07 -25.83
CA ASN A 89 12.80 -14.84 -25.95
C ASN A 89 11.91 -14.86 -27.19
N ILE A 90 12.37 -15.41 -28.31
CA ILE A 90 11.54 -15.59 -29.52
C ILE A 90 10.33 -16.49 -29.23
N ASP A 91 10.55 -17.62 -28.56
CA ASP A 91 9.45 -18.52 -28.16
C ASP A 91 8.47 -17.84 -27.19
N LYS A 92 8.98 -17.07 -26.22
CA LYS A 92 8.13 -16.27 -25.33
C LYS A 92 7.36 -15.20 -26.08
N ASP A 93 7.97 -14.55 -27.06
CA ASP A 93 7.32 -13.52 -27.86
C ASP A 93 6.20 -14.13 -28.72
N LEU A 94 6.42 -15.30 -29.33
CA LEU A 94 5.39 -16.07 -30.04
C LEU A 94 4.23 -16.49 -29.12
N ILE A 95 4.54 -16.96 -27.90
CA ILE A 95 3.53 -17.30 -26.89
C ILE A 95 2.78 -16.04 -26.44
N SER A 96 3.49 -14.93 -26.21
CA SER A 96 2.89 -13.67 -25.79
C SER A 96 2.01 -13.06 -26.88
N GLN A 97 2.40 -13.15 -28.15
CA GLN A 97 1.60 -12.72 -29.29
C GLN A 97 0.28 -13.50 -29.36
N ARG A 98 0.31 -14.81 -29.07
CA ARG A 98 -0.92 -15.63 -28.97
C ARG A 98 -1.79 -15.31 -27.75
N LEU A 99 -1.18 -14.91 -26.63
CA LEU A 99 -1.90 -14.61 -25.37
C LEU A 99 -2.31 -13.12 -25.23
N ASN A 100 -1.84 -12.25 -26.13
CA ASN A 100 -1.90 -10.80 -25.96
C ASN A 100 -3.32 -10.22 -25.97
N GLU A 101 -4.31 -10.92 -26.52
CA GLU A 101 -5.69 -10.42 -26.56
C GLU A 101 -6.23 -10.09 -25.15
N ASN A 102 -5.86 -10.86 -24.11
CA ASN A 102 -6.29 -10.62 -22.72
C ASN A 102 -5.44 -9.57 -21.97
N ILE A 103 -4.18 -9.36 -22.37
CA ILE A 103 -3.24 -8.40 -21.75
C ILE A 103 -3.48 -6.98 -22.30
N ILE A 104 -3.92 -6.88 -23.56
CA ILE A 104 -4.19 -5.61 -24.25
C ILE A 104 -5.33 -4.83 -23.57
N GLU A 105 -6.35 -5.50 -23.02
CA GLU A 105 -7.42 -4.83 -22.26
C GLU A 105 -6.91 -4.12 -20.99
N HIS A 106 -5.90 -4.69 -20.32
CA HIS A 106 -5.31 -4.11 -19.11
C HIS A 106 -4.34 -2.98 -19.41
N LYS A 107 -3.63 -3.03 -20.55
CA LYS A 107 -2.68 -1.99 -21.00
C LYS A 107 -3.33 -0.78 -21.69
N ARG A 108 -4.61 -0.85 -22.06
CA ARG A 108 -5.34 0.21 -22.78
C ARG A 108 -5.84 1.37 -21.93
N LYS A 109 -5.38 1.53 -20.68
CA LYS A 109 -5.86 2.61 -19.81
C LYS A 109 -5.01 3.87 -20.00
N ILE A 110 -5.69 4.91 -20.49
CA ILE A 110 -5.11 6.21 -20.82
C ILE A 110 -4.64 6.88 -19.53
N TYR A 111 -3.36 7.27 -19.50
CA TYR A 111 -2.82 8.12 -18.45
C TYR A 111 -3.37 9.54 -18.62
N LEU A 112 -3.99 10.09 -17.58
CA LEU A 112 -4.64 11.39 -17.62
C LEU A 112 -3.69 12.47 -17.10
N TYR A 113 -3.28 13.38 -17.98
CA TYR A 113 -2.54 14.59 -17.63
C TYR A 113 -3.55 15.74 -17.43
N ILE A 114 -3.94 15.97 -16.18
CA ILE A 114 -4.98 16.94 -15.80
C ILE A 114 -4.42 18.07 -14.94
N ALA A 115 -3.26 17.89 -14.31
CA ALA A 115 -2.72 18.81 -13.31
C ALA A 115 -2.67 20.28 -13.77
N ASP A 116 -2.28 20.54 -15.02
CA ASP A 116 -2.17 21.90 -15.58
C ASP A 116 -3.51 22.52 -15.99
N ASP A 117 -4.53 21.68 -16.18
CA ASP A 117 -5.84 22.12 -16.65
C ASP A 117 -6.80 22.45 -15.48
N LEU A 118 -6.39 22.29 -14.22
CA LEU A 118 -7.25 22.52 -13.06
C LEU A 118 -7.35 24.02 -12.71
N GLU A 119 -8.58 24.49 -12.52
CA GLU A 119 -8.84 25.88 -12.13
C GLU A 119 -8.63 26.05 -10.62
N ILE A 120 -7.42 26.45 -10.24
CA ILE A 120 -6.98 26.57 -8.84
C ILE A 120 -7.13 28.00 -8.30
N SER A 121 -7.24 28.99 -9.18
CA SER A 121 -7.29 30.41 -8.81
C SER A 121 -8.60 30.82 -8.14
N GLN A 122 -9.70 30.11 -8.42
CA GLN A 122 -11.00 30.36 -7.81
C GLN A 122 -11.23 29.44 -6.61
N GLN A 123 -11.87 29.94 -5.55
CA GLN A 123 -12.28 29.09 -4.45
C GLN A 123 -13.30 28.06 -4.94
N PRO A 124 -13.03 26.75 -4.81
CA PRO A 124 -13.95 25.74 -5.32
C PRO A 124 -15.24 25.71 -4.49
N LEU A 125 -16.34 25.38 -5.17
CA LEU A 125 -17.62 25.13 -4.51
C LEU A 125 -17.43 24.02 -3.47
N SER A 126 -17.73 24.33 -2.21
CA SER A 126 -17.49 23.41 -1.10
C SER A 126 -18.69 23.34 -0.17
N ASN A 127 -18.87 22.19 0.47
CA ASN A 127 -19.87 22.01 1.51
C ASN A 127 -19.29 21.15 2.65
N PHE A 128 -19.88 21.29 3.84
CA PHE A 128 -19.49 20.57 5.04
C PHE A 128 -20.70 19.84 5.63
N ILE A 129 -20.58 18.52 5.73
CA ILE A 129 -21.60 17.64 6.31
C ILE A 129 -21.20 17.30 7.73
N GLN A 130 -22.02 17.74 8.69
CA GLN A 130 -21.92 17.31 10.09
C GLN A 130 -22.90 16.17 10.36
N GLY A 131 -22.44 14.93 10.17
CA GLY A 131 -23.28 13.73 10.32
C GLY A 131 -22.97 12.86 11.53
N HIS A 132 -21.72 12.89 12.03
CA HIS A 132 -21.22 11.96 13.05
C HIS A 132 -20.95 12.68 14.37
N LYS A 133 -21.06 11.94 15.49
CA LYS A 133 -20.85 12.51 16.84
C LYS A 133 -19.36 12.50 17.18
N LEU A 134 -18.69 11.37 17.00
CA LEU A 134 -17.25 11.21 17.11
C LEU A 134 -16.54 11.45 15.76
N SER A 135 -15.21 11.38 15.77
CA SER A 135 -14.40 11.65 14.59
C SER A 135 -14.68 10.68 13.44
N VAL A 136 -14.80 11.23 12.23
CA VAL A 136 -14.93 10.47 11.00
C VAL A 136 -13.57 9.82 10.71
N THR A 137 -13.54 8.50 10.59
CA THR A 137 -12.32 7.71 10.42
C THR A 137 -11.96 7.54 8.96
N SER A 138 -12.97 7.30 8.12
CA SER A 138 -12.77 7.11 6.68
C SER A 138 -13.99 7.49 5.86
N VAL A 139 -13.74 7.75 4.59
CA VAL A 139 -14.73 8.08 3.58
C VAL A 139 -14.40 7.34 2.28
N ALA A 140 -15.42 6.83 1.62
CA ALA A 140 -15.38 6.30 0.27
C ALA A 140 -16.46 6.95 -0.60
N ALA A 141 -16.23 7.01 -1.90
CA ALA A 141 -17.16 7.59 -2.84
C ALA A 141 -17.33 6.68 -4.05
N TYR A 142 -18.56 6.62 -4.54
CA TYR A 142 -18.93 5.96 -5.77
C TYR A 142 -19.92 6.86 -6.50
N GLU A 143 -19.55 7.33 -7.69
CA GLU A 143 -20.32 8.32 -8.45
C GLU A 143 -20.70 9.55 -7.62
N ASN A 144 -21.99 9.75 -7.35
CA ASN A 144 -22.53 10.84 -6.55
C ASN A 144 -22.77 10.47 -5.08
N TYR A 145 -22.54 9.22 -4.69
CA TYR A 145 -22.75 8.75 -3.33
C TYR A 145 -21.46 8.79 -2.51
N ILE A 146 -21.59 9.24 -1.27
CA ILE A 146 -20.52 9.20 -0.26
C ILE A 146 -20.93 8.29 0.88
N TYR A 147 -20.00 7.40 1.23
CA TYR A 147 -20.06 6.56 2.41
C TYR A 147 -19.08 7.08 3.44
N SER A 148 -19.59 7.36 4.63
CA SER A 148 -18.80 7.92 5.72
C SER A 148 -18.94 7.08 6.96
N VAL A 149 -17.83 6.97 7.66
CA VAL A 149 -17.69 6.08 8.81
C VAL A 149 -17.00 6.81 9.95
N SER A 150 -17.40 6.51 11.17
CA SER A 150 -16.86 7.15 12.37
C SER A 150 -16.51 6.17 13.48
N LYS A 151 -15.79 6.69 14.49
CA LYS A 151 -15.51 5.95 15.73
C LYS A 151 -16.78 5.60 16.52
N ASP A 152 -17.94 6.21 16.21
CA ASP A 152 -19.23 5.84 16.83
C ASP A 152 -19.70 4.44 16.43
N GLY A 153 -19.08 3.82 15.42
CA GLY A 153 -19.57 2.58 14.83
C GLY A 153 -20.70 2.81 13.81
N PHE A 154 -20.88 4.05 13.35
CA PHE A 154 -21.92 4.41 12.39
C PHE A 154 -21.37 4.49 10.98
N LEU A 155 -22.15 3.95 10.04
CA LEU A 155 -21.97 4.12 8.60
C LEU A 155 -23.13 4.95 8.06
N GLN A 156 -22.84 5.99 7.29
CA GLN A 156 -23.85 6.86 6.70
C GLN A 156 -23.63 7.00 5.19
N LYS A 157 -24.71 6.85 4.42
CA LYS A 157 -24.76 7.09 2.97
C LYS A 157 -25.37 8.46 2.69
N TRP A 158 -24.65 9.25 1.91
CA TRP A 158 -25.02 10.60 1.50
C TRP A 158 -25.12 10.68 -0.02
N ASP A 159 -26.12 11.37 -0.53
CA ASP A 159 -26.24 11.75 -1.94
C ASP A 159 -25.74 13.18 -2.12
N ILE A 160 -24.79 13.34 -3.04
CA ILE A 160 -24.08 14.58 -3.37
C ILE A 160 -24.18 14.82 -4.88
N SER A 161 -25.33 14.49 -5.46
CA SER A 161 -25.70 14.96 -6.79
C SER A 161 -25.67 16.51 -6.82
N ASP A 162 -26.24 17.15 -5.80
CA ASP A 162 -26.19 18.59 -5.58
C ASP A 162 -25.20 18.96 -4.47
N ILE A 163 -24.17 19.75 -4.82
CA ILE A 163 -23.13 20.19 -3.86
C ILE A 163 -23.74 21.00 -2.71
N ASN A 164 -24.73 21.85 -3.01
CA ASN A 164 -25.31 22.79 -2.05
C ASN A 164 -26.24 22.11 -1.03
N SER A 165 -26.81 20.95 -1.38
CA SER A 165 -27.82 20.28 -0.56
C SER A 165 -27.58 18.78 -0.50
N PRO A 166 -26.56 18.34 0.28
CA PRO A 166 -26.29 16.93 0.49
C PRO A 166 -27.44 16.28 1.28
N LYS A 167 -27.95 15.15 0.80
CA LYS A 167 -29.07 14.44 1.44
C LYS A 167 -28.59 13.14 2.08
N LYS A 168 -28.97 12.93 3.34
CA LYS A 168 -28.74 11.64 4.02
C LYS A 168 -29.75 10.62 3.51
N LEU A 169 -29.28 9.56 2.86
CA LEU A 169 -30.16 8.52 2.31
C LEU A 169 -30.42 7.42 3.33
N ALA A 170 -29.35 6.88 3.90
CA ALA A 170 -29.45 5.73 4.79
C ALA A 170 -28.30 5.73 5.82
N HIS A 171 -28.50 4.99 6.90
CA HIS A 171 -27.48 4.81 7.93
C HIS A 171 -27.57 3.42 8.54
N ALA A 172 -26.41 2.85 8.89
CA ALA A 172 -26.31 1.62 9.64
C ALA A 172 -25.70 1.91 11.01
N LEU A 173 -26.35 1.38 12.05
CA LEU A 173 -25.94 1.52 13.44
C LEU A 173 -25.05 0.35 13.85
N GLY A 174 -24.13 0.61 14.77
CA GLY A 174 -23.38 -0.45 15.45
C GLY A 174 -24.25 -1.16 16.50
N GLY A 175 -23.92 -2.43 16.76
CA GLY A 175 -24.53 -3.24 17.81
C GLY A 175 -23.97 -2.90 19.19
N LYS A 176 -24.59 -3.43 20.25
CA LYS A 176 -24.08 -3.20 21.61
C LYS A 176 -22.86 -4.07 21.86
N ARG A 177 -22.02 -3.61 22.79
CA ARG A 177 -20.89 -4.40 23.28
C ARG A 177 -21.42 -5.71 23.90
N ASN A 178 -20.90 -6.84 23.42
CA ASN A 178 -21.21 -8.22 23.83
C ASN A 178 -22.40 -8.90 23.14
N ASP A 179 -23.03 -8.29 22.13
CA ASP A 179 -24.03 -8.97 21.31
C ASP A 179 -23.33 -9.85 20.25
N GLU A 180 -23.08 -11.13 20.57
CA GLU A 180 -22.43 -12.05 19.63
C GLU A 180 -23.30 -12.42 18.43
N SER A 181 -24.62 -12.38 18.61
CA SER A 181 -25.64 -12.61 17.56
C SER A 181 -25.71 -11.46 16.56
N PHE A 182 -25.22 -10.27 16.90
CA PHE A 182 -25.22 -9.15 15.97
C PHE A 182 -24.13 -9.34 14.93
N GLU A 183 -24.54 -9.42 13.66
CA GLU A 183 -23.61 -9.63 12.55
C GLU A 183 -22.86 -8.35 12.14
N GLY A 184 -23.31 -7.16 12.56
CA GLY A 184 -22.65 -5.92 12.23
C GLY A 184 -21.43 -5.60 13.11
N HIS A 185 -21.07 -4.30 13.11
CA HIS A 185 -19.95 -3.79 13.90
C HIS A 185 -20.34 -3.54 15.35
N ILE A 186 -19.48 -3.94 16.27
CA ILE A 186 -19.67 -3.77 17.73
C ILE A 186 -18.82 -2.60 18.28
N SER A 187 -17.77 -2.23 17.55
CA SER A 187 -16.82 -1.20 17.97
C SER A 187 -16.55 -0.18 16.86
N GLU A 188 -15.57 0.70 17.10
CA GLU A 188 -15.11 1.71 16.15
C GLU A 188 -14.79 1.10 14.78
N ILE A 189 -15.35 1.70 13.73
CA ILE A 189 -15.08 1.30 12.35
C ILE A 189 -13.93 2.18 11.85
N THR A 190 -12.92 1.55 11.26
CA THR A 190 -11.61 2.13 10.91
C THR A 190 -11.54 2.56 9.45
N ASP A 191 -12.11 1.78 8.52
CA ASP A 191 -12.10 2.08 7.09
C ASP A 191 -13.41 1.64 6.41
N VAL A 192 -13.68 2.26 5.25
CA VAL A 192 -14.80 1.94 4.36
C VAL A 192 -14.34 1.99 2.92
N LYS A 193 -14.80 1.05 2.10
CA LYS A 193 -14.62 1.05 0.65
C LYS A 193 -15.88 0.56 -0.05
N VAL A 194 -16.07 1.03 -1.28
CA VAL A 194 -17.17 0.61 -2.16
C VAL A 194 -16.58 -0.26 -3.27
N SER A 195 -17.31 -1.29 -3.69
CA SER A 195 -16.95 -2.11 -4.84
C SER A 195 -16.93 -1.27 -6.13
N SER A 196 -16.19 -1.74 -7.13
CA SER A 196 -16.11 -1.06 -8.44
C SER A 196 -17.47 -1.05 -9.15
N ASP A 197 -18.31 -2.05 -8.88
CA ASP A 197 -19.67 -2.15 -9.43
C ASP A 197 -20.69 -1.29 -8.67
N GLY A 198 -20.31 -0.68 -7.54
CA GLY A 198 -21.22 0.11 -6.73
C GLY A 198 -22.26 -0.69 -5.93
N ASN A 199 -22.31 -2.02 -6.06
CA ASN A 199 -23.28 -2.90 -5.39
C ASN A 199 -22.96 -3.16 -3.92
N TYR A 200 -21.69 -3.23 -3.55
CA TYR A 200 -21.26 -3.61 -2.21
C TYR A 200 -20.51 -2.48 -1.52
N VAL A 201 -20.81 -2.30 -0.23
CA VAL A 201 -20.07 -1.42 0.68
C VAL A 201 -19.47 -2.29 1.75
N VAL A 202 -18.16 -2.21 1.90
CA VAL A 202 -17.42 -2.99 2.89
C VAL A 202 -16.83 -2.07 3.92
N THR A 203 -17.08 -2.40 5.18
CA THR A 203 -16.53 -1.70 6.35
C THR A 203 -15.68 -2.63 7.18
N CYS A 204 -14.66 -2.09 7.83
CA CYS A 204 -13.83 -2.84 8.76
C CYS A 204 -13.61 -2.06 10.06
N GLY A 205 -13.35 -2.75 11.16
CA GLY A 205 -13.24 -2.10 12.47
C GLY A 205 -12.25 -2.71 13.44
N LYS A 206 -12.19 -2.10 14.63
CA LYS A 206 -11.41 -2.60 15.78
C LYS A 206 -12.00 -3.86 16.42
N ASP A 207 -13.20 -4.25 16.00
CA ASP A 207 -13.89 -5.47 16.41
C ASP A 207 -13.40 -6.70 15.65
N LYS A 208 -12.36 -6.55 14.80
CA LYS A 208 -11.73 -7.62 14.01
C LYS A 208 -12.65 -8.20 12.94
N ARG A 209 -13.76 -7.51 12.65
CA ARG A 209 -14.77 -7.91 11.68
C ARG A 209 -14.63 -7.08 10.41
N ILE A 210 -14.96 -7.71 9.29
CA ILE A 210 -15.21 -7.03 8.02
C ILE A 210 -16.67 -7.31 7.68
N VAL A 211 -17.47 -6.27 7.52
CA VAL A 211 -18.90 -6.38 7.25
C VAL A 211 -19.17 -5.90 5.82
N VAL A 212 -19.76 -6.78 5.02
CA VAL A 212 -20.19 -6.52 3.64
C VAL A 212 -21.66 -6.17 3.66
N ARG A 213 -22.01 -5.02 3.07
CA ARG A 213 -23.38 -4.52 2.99
C ARG A 213 -23.80 -4.27 1.56
N ASN A 214 -25.11 -4.32 1.31
CA ASN A 214 -25.68 -3.80 0.08
C ASN A 214 -25.56 -2.27 0.06
N SER A 215 -25.10 -1.70 -1.04
CA SER A 215 -24.96 -0.27 -1.26
C SER A 215 -26.29 0.48 -1.23
N SER A 216 -27.38 -0.11 -1.72
CA SER A 216 -28.69 0.54 -1.82
C SER A 216 -29.39 0.64 -0.47
N THR A 217 -29.54 -0.47 0.23
CA THR A 217 -30.30 -0.56 1.49
C THR A 217 -29.44 -0.42 2.74
N LEU A 218 -28.11 -0.62 2.64
CA LEU A 218 -27.19 -0.76 3.78
C LEU A 218 -27.46 -2.00 4.67
N ASP A 219 -28.18 -3.00 4.15
CA ASP A 219 -28.38 -4.27 4.84
C ASP A 219 -27.10 -5.10 4.85
N ILE A 220 -26.92 -5.88 5.91
CA ILE A 220 -25.78 -6.77 6.08
C ILE A 220 -26.00 -8.02 5.21
N ILE A 221 -25.01 -8.33 4.39
CA ILE A 221 -25.01 -9.52 3.53
C ILE A 221 -24.14 -10.60 4.16
N CYS A 222 -22.93 -10.23 4.57
CA CYS A 222 -21.95 -11.16 5.10
C CYS A 222 -21.01 -10.46 6.09
N THR A 223 -20.55 -11.21 7.08
CA THR A 223 -19.56 -10.74 8.06
C THR A 223 -18.40 -11.71 8.17
N PHE A 224 -17.20 -11.25 7.81
CA PHE A 224 -15.97 -12.01 7.93
C PHE A 224 -15.31 -11.82 9.30
N LYS A 225 -15.01 -12.94 9.98
CA LYS A 225 -14.39 -12.98 11.31
C LYS A 225 -12.99 -13.65 11.32
N HIS A 226 -12.29 -13.66 10.19
CA HIS A 226 -11.03 -14.42 10.05
C HIS A 226 -9.77 -13.70 10.59
N HIS A 227 -9.83 -12.38 10.82
CA HIS A 227 -8.70 -11.61 11.34
C HIS A 227 -8.55 -11.81 12.85
N ARG A 228 -7.30 -11.91 13.32
CA ARG A 228 -6.99 -12.05 14.76
C ARG A 228 -6.88 -10.69 15.45
N GLY A 229 -6.48 -9.68 14.69
CA GLY A 229 -6.33 -8.29 15.14
C GLY A 229 -7.38 -7.35 14.54
N SER A 230 -7.33 -6.10 14.97
CA SER A 230 -8.14 -5.02 14.40
C SER A 230 -7.80 -4.84 12.92
N VAL A 231 -8.82 -4.73 12.08
CA VAL A 231 -8.63 -4.46 10.65
C VAL A 231 -8.46 -2.95 10.48
N LEU A 232 -7.40 -2.51 9.79
CA LEU A 232 -6.96 -1.11 9.77
C LEU A 232 -7.30 -0.39 8.47
N ALA A 233 -7.24 -1.10 7.33
CA ALA A 233 -7.64 -0.56 6.04
C ALA A 233 -8.12 -1.66 5.08
N LEU A 234 -8.85 -1.21 4.05
CA LEU A 234 -9.37 -2.04 2.97
C LEU A 234 -8.97 -1.44 1.62
N ALA A 235 -8.75 -2.29 0.62
CA ALA A 235 -8.58 -1.88 -0.76
C ALA A 235 -9.30 -2.84 -1.71
N PHE A 236 -10.03 -2.30 -2.67
CA PHE A 236 -10.57 -3.07 -3.79
C PHE A 236 -9.59 -3.07 -4.94
N ARG A 237 -9.50 -4.22 -5.63
CA ARG A 237 -9.00 -4.26 -6.99
C ARG A 237 -10.04 -3.57 -7.89
N LYS A 238 -9.56 -2.68 -8.73
CA LYS A 238 -10.43 -1.89 -9.62
C LYS A 238 -11.01 -2.78 -10.72
N ASP A 239 -12.26 -2.53 -11.10
CA ASP A 239 -13.08 -3.29 -12.07
C ASP A 239 -13.36 -4.76 -11.70
N THR A 240 -13.10 -5.14 -10.45
CA THR A 240 -13.40 -6.48 -9.95
C THR A 240 -13.96 -6.39 -8.53
N ASN A 241 -14.56 -7.48 -8.07
CA ASN A 241 -15.08 -7.64 -6.71
C ASN A 241 -14.08 -8.33 -5.77
N GLN A 242 -12.80 -8.28 -6.13
CA GLN A 242 -11.68 -8.74 -5.32
C GLN A 242 -11.25 -7.66 -4.31
N MET A 243 -11.01 -8.07 -3.08
CA MET A 243 -10.72 -7.16 -1.97
C MET A 243 -9.52 -7.63 -1.14
N TYR A 244 -8.73 -6.67 -0.70
CA TYR A 244 -7.62 -6.85 0.22
C TYR A 244 -7.92 -6.13 1.53
N SER A 245 -7.58 -6.78 2.62
CA SER A 245 -7.74 -6.23 3.97
C SER A 245 -6.44 -6.34 4.72
N CYS A 246 -6.06 -5.29 5.44
CA CYS A 246 -4.86 -5.28 6.24
C CYS A 246 -5.19 -5.12 7.72
N SER A 247 -4.41 -5.78 8.57
CA SER A 247 -4.73 -5.92 9.99
C SER A 247 -3.54 -5.61 10.89
N SER A 248 -3.88 -5.29 12.15
CA SER A 248 -2.92 -5.15 13.24
C SER A 248 -2.26 -6.48 13.63
N ASP A 249 -2.75 -7.61 13.13
CA ASP A 249 -2.08 -8.92 13.30
C ASP A 249 -0.92 -9.14 12.31
N ARG A 250 -0.53 -8.09 11.57
CA ARG A 250 0.59 -8.09 10.61
C ARG A 250 0.32 -8.93 9.35
N THR A 251 -0.93 -9.34 9.16
CA THR A 251 -1.36 -10.10 7.99
C THR A 251 -2.18 -9.25 7.04
N ILE A 252 -2.14 -9.65 5.77
CA ILE A 252 -3.04 -9.14 4.74
C ILE A 252 -3.87 -10.31 4.25
N LYS A 253 -5.19 -10.15 4.18
CA LYS A 253 -6.10 -11.19 3.68
C LYS A 253 -6.75 -10.75 2.38
N PHE A 254 -6.87 -11.71 1.47
CA PHE A 254 -7.49 -11.59 0.16
C PHE A 254 -8.87 -12.27 0.16
N TRP A 255 -9.84 -11.61 -0.44
CA TRP A 255 -11.25 -11.98 -0.44
C TRP A 255 -11.85 -11.86 -1.83
N SER A 256 -12.75 -12.79 -2.18
CA SER A 256 -13.68 -12.61 -3.28
C SER A 256 -15.04 -12.26 -2.73
N LEU A 257 -15.62 -11.14 -3.17
CA LEU A 257 -17.00 -10.79 -2.82
C LEU A 257 -18.04 -11.48 -3.70
N ASP A 258 -17.67 -11.99 -4.88
CA ASP A 258 -18.61 -12.69 -5.76
C ASP A 258 -19.09 -13.99 -5.10
N GLU A 259 -18.16 -14.73 -4.50
CA GLU A 259 -18.45 -15.95 -3.74
C GLU A 259 -18.61 -15.68 -2.24
N MET A 260 -18.28 -14.48 -1.77
CA MET A 260 -18.21 -14.10 -0.36
C MET A 260 -17.27 -15.04 0.43
N THR A 261 -16.13 -15.37 -0.17
CA THR A 261 -15.17 -16.32 0.38
C THR A 261 -13.84 -15.67 0.75
N TYR A 262 -13.22 -16.23 1.79
CA TYR A 262 -11.82 -16.01 2.10
C TYR A 262 -10.96 -16.86 1.16
N ILE A 263 -9.98 -16.24 0.49
CA ILE A 263 -9.11 -16.93 -0.46
C ILE A 263 -7.75 -17.22 0.18
N GLN A 264 -7.03 -16.17 0.60
CA GLN A 264 -5.64 -16.32 0.99
C GLN A 264 -5.21 -15.32 2.07
N THR A 265 -4.19 -15.68 2.84
CA THR A 265 -3.48 -14.79 3.77
C THR A 265 -2.04 -14.64 3.32
N LEU A 266 -1.58 -13.39 3.23
CA LEU A 266 -0.23 -12.99 2.92
C LEU A 266 0.51 -12.63 4.22
N PHE A 267 1.68 -13.22 4.41
CA PHE A 267 2.53 -13.02 5.59
C PHE A 267 3.87 -12.38 5.19
N GLY A 268 4.37 -11.44 5.98
CA GLY A 268 5.71 -10.88 5.76
C GLY A 268 6.01 -9.57 6.49
N HIS A 269 4.98 -8.80 6.85
CA HIS A 269 5.15 -7.59 7.66
C HIS A 269 5.68 -7.90 9.07
N GLN A 270 6.55 -7.03 9.57
CA GLN A 270 7.14 -7.19 10.91
C GLN A 270 6.32 -6.45 11.98
N GLU A 271 5.47 -5.52 11.55
CA GLU A 271 4.57 -4.76 12.42
C GLU A 271 3.16 -4.64 11.79
N THR A 272 2.30 -3.85 12.43
CA THR A 272 0.94 -3.59 11.98
C THR A 272 0.94 -2.96 10.61
N VAL A 273 -0.08 -3.27 9.81
CA VAL A 273 -0.23 -2.76 8.45
C VAL A 273 -1.31 -1.67 8.45
N PRO A 274 -0.95 -0.39 8.63
CA PRO A 274 -1.92 0.70 8.76
C PRO A 274 -2.70 1.01 7.48
N ASP A 275 -2.12 0.74 6.31
CA ASP A 275 -2.75 1.10 5.03
C ASP A 275 -2.36 0.14 3.89
N ILE A 276 -3.23 0.07 2.90
CA ILE A 276 -3.10 -0.78 1.72
C ILE A 276 -3.73 -0.09 0.50
N ALA A 277 -3.08 -0.23 -0.65
CA ALA A 277 -3.54 0.28 -1.93
C ALA A 277 -3.51 -0.82 -3.00
N SER A 278 -4.43 -0.72 -3.96
CA SER A 278 -4.55 -1.63 -5.10
C SER A 278 -5.04 -0.86 -6.32
N LEU A 279 -4.69 -1.38 -7.50
CA LEU A 279 -5.19 -0.90 -8.80
C LEU A 279 -5.89 -2.05 -9.56
N TYR A 280 -5.62 -2.21 -10.85
CA TYR A 280 -6.34 -3.16 -11.73
C TYR A 280 -5.65 -4.52 -11.80
N LEU A 281 -4.34 -4.62 -11.59
CA LEU A 281 -3.66 -5.91 -11.53
C LEU A 281 -3.92 -6.60 -10.18
N GLU A 282 -3.66 -7.91 -10.14
CA GLU A 282 -3.62 -8.73 -8.91
C GLU A 282 -2.35 -8.43 -8.11
N ARG A 283 -2.18 -7.14 -7.79
CA ARG A 283 -1.08 -6.59 -7.01
C ARG A 283 -1.65 -5.64 -5.99
N CYS A 284 -1.08 -5.68 -4.79
CA CYS A 284 -1.38 -4.70 -3.77
C CYS A 284 -0.09 -4.18 -3.15
N VAL A 285 -0.12 -2.92 -2.74
CA VAL A 285 0.99 -2.27 -2.03
C VAL A 285 0.52 -2.01 -0.61
N SER A 286 1.27 -2.51 0.36
CA SER A 286 0.99 -2.34 1.77
C SER A 286 2.18 -1.73 2.48
N VAL A 287 1.89 -1.03 3.57
CA VAL A 287 2.92 -0.37 4.37
C VAL A 287 2.92 -0.96 5.77
N GLY A 288 4.11 -1.18 6.32
CA GLY A 288 4.25 -1.44 7.75
C GLY A 288 4.71 -0.17 8.45
N SER A 289 4.08 0.11 9.60
CA SER A 289 4.23 1.35 10.37
C SER A 289 5.70 1.64 10.73
N ARG A 290 6.20 1.15 11.87
CA ARG A 290 7.59 1.34 12.34
C ARG A 290 8.57 0.33 11.77
N ASP A 291 8.11 -0.69 11.04
CA ASP A 291 9.01 -1.51 10.24
C ASP A 291 9.63 -0.71 9.06
N ARG A 292 9.04 0.45 8.73
CA ARG A 292 9.47 1.41 7.69
C ARG A 292 9.68 0.72 6.36
N THR A 293 8.82 -0.25 6.08
CA THR A 293 8.85 -1.03 4.87
C THR A 293 7.57 -0.86 4.08
N VAL A 294 7.73 -0.76 2.78
CA VAL A 294 6.62 -0.87 1.84
C VAL A 294 6.79 -2.18 1.11
N ARG A 295 5.72 -2.96 1.01
CA ARG A 295 5.70 -4.24 0.32
C ARG A 295 4.75 -4.17 -0.85
N LEU A 296 5.25 -4.58 -2.03
CA LEU A 296 4.39 -4.87 -3.17
C LEU A 296 4.21 -6.38 -3.24
N TRP A 297 2.96 -6.81 -3.18
CA TRP A 297 2.56 -8.21 -3.26
C TRP A 297 2.15 -8.53 -4.69
N LYS A 298 2.66 -9.64 -5.21
CA LYS A 298 2.14 -10.28 -6.40
C LYS A 298 1.31 -11.47 -5.93
N ILE A 299 -0.01 -11.31 -5.91
CA ILE A 299 -0.90 -12.29 -5.26
C ILE A 299 -0.84 -13.64 -5.97
N ALA A 300 -0.91 -13.66 -7.30
CA ALA A 300 -0.85 -14.90 -8.08
C ALA A 300 0.46 -15.69 -7.91
N GLU A 301 1.58 -15.02 -7.59
CA GLU A 301 2.89 -15.66 -7.36
C GLU A 301 3.17 -15.91 -5.87
N GLU A 302 2.31 -15.42 -4.97
CA GLU A 302 2.53 -15.36 -3.52
C GLU A 302 3.85 -14.70 -3.10
N SER A 303 4.38 -13.83 -3.97
CA SER A 303 5.71 -13.22 -3.79
C SER A 303 5.60 -11.76 -3.37
N GLN A 304 6.64 -11.26 -2.71
CA GLN A 304 6.70 -9.89 -2.21
C GLN A 304 8.00 -9.19 -2.63
N MET A 305 7.88 -7.92 -2.99
CA MET A 305 9.01 -7.00 -3.15
C MET A 305 9.05 -6.03 -1.98
N ILE A 306 10.24 -5.86 -1.39
CA ILE A 306 10.42 -5.02 -0.21
C ILE A 306 11.17 -3.75 -0.59
N PHE A 307 10.54 -2.62 -0.30
CA PHE A 307 11.10 -1.28 -0.44
C PHE A 307 11.39 -0.72 0.94
N ARG A 308 12.60 -0.19 1.10
CA ARG A 308 13.06 0.44 2.33
C ARG A 308 13.83 1.69 1.99
N ARG A 309 13.58 2.73 2.75
CA ARG A 309 14.36 3.95 2.67
C ARG A 309 15.53 3.85 3.63
N GLU A 310 16.71 4.22 3.13
CA GLU A 310 17.88 4.43 3.97
C GLU A 310 17.92 5.91 4.36
N ASP A 311 17.64 6.22 5.61
CA ASP A 311 17.88 7.56 6.13
C ASP A 311 19.36 7.77 6.42
N LYS A 312 19.89 8.91 5.97
CA LYS A 312 21.22 9.37 6.37
C LYS A 312 21.15 9.90 7.79
N ARG A 313 22.18 9.62 8.59
CA ARG A 313 22.29 10.04 10.01
C ARG A 313 22.17 11.55 10.25
N ASN A 314 22.33 12.37 9.21
CA ASN A 314 22.35 13.84 9.32
C ASN A 314 21.01 14.52 9.04
N ASN A 315 19.92 13.77 8.81
CA ASN A 315 18.60 14.37 8.60
C ASN A 315 17.99 14.81 9.94
N GLU A 316 17.44 16.02 10.01
CA GLU A 316 16.82 16.61 11.20
C GLU A 316 15.69 15.74 11.79
N SER A 317 15.00 14.96 10.95
CA SER A 317 13.99 13.99 11.37
C SER A 317 14.17 12.65 10.65
N GLN A 318 14.57 11.63 11.40
CA GLN A 318 14.59 10.25 10.91
C GLN A 318 13.15 9.76 10.72
N GLU A 319 12.89 8.97 9.67
CA GLU A 319 11.60 8.33 9.45
C GLU A 319 11.31 7.37 10.60
N GLY A 320 10.22 7.63 11.32
CA GLY A 320 9.76 6.83 12.44
C GLY A 320 8.78 5.76 11.98
N SER A 321 7.75 6.19 11.26
CA SER A 321 6.66 5.35 10.75
C SER A 321 6.25 5.74 9.34
N ILE A 322 5.87 4.76 8.52
CA ILE A 322 5.18 5.00 7.26
C ILE A 322 3.70 4.64 7.48
N ASP A 323 2.79 5.59 7.24
CA ASP A 323 1.40 5.48 7.70
C ASP A 323 0.40 5.30 6.57
N CYS A 324 0.68 5.89 5.40
CA CYS A 324 -0.25 5.91 4.26
C CYS A 324 0.42 5.56 2.95
N VAL A 325 -0.35 4.96 2.03
CA VAL A 325 0.12 4.56 0.71
C VAL A 325 -0.95 4.72 -0.34
N THR A 326 -0.56 5.14 -1.53
CA THR A 326 -1.43 5.15 -2.70
C THR A 326 -0.66 4.74 -3.95
N MET A 327 -1.36 4.08 -4.87
CA MET A 327 -0.79 3.73 -6.17
C MET A 327 -1.21 4.77 -7.22
N ILE A 328 -0.27 5.17 -8.06
CA ILE A 328 -0.53 6.08 -9.18
C ILE A 328 -0.82 5.23 -10.42
N ASP A 329 0.12 4.34 -10.74
CA ASP A 329 0.05 3.33 -11.78
C ASP A 329 0.50 1.97 -11.19
N GLU A 330 0.60 0.94 -12.03
CA GLU A 330 1.00 -0.40 -11.57
C GLU A 330 2.47 -0.51 -11.13
N ASN A 331 3.30 0.49 -11.47
CA ASN A 331 4.74 0.47 -11.31
C ASN A 331 5.27 1.54 -10.35
N HIS A 332 4.44 2.48 -9.92
CA HIS A 332 4.76 3.66 -9.14
C HIS A 332 3.69 3.90 -8.09
N PHE A 333 4.17 4.19 -6.89
CA PHE A 333 3.33 4.44 -5.74
C PHE A 333 3.96 5.49 -4.85
N LEU A 334 3.13 6.12 -4.04
CA LEU A 334 3.49 7.17 -3.11
C LEU A 334 3.27 6.69 -1.69
N THR A 335 4.14 7.13 -0.79
CA THR A 335 4.06 6.81 0.63
C THR A 335 4.15 8.09 1.44
N GLY A 336 3.38 8.19 2.51
CA GLY A 336 3.47 9.27 3.48
C GLY A 336 3.89 8.75 4.85
N SER A 337 4.84 9.44 5.47
CA SER A 337 5.40 9.10 6.78
C SER A 337 4.98 10.05 7.89
N ASP A 338 5.28 9.65 9.12
CA ASP A 338 5.07 10.46 10.32
C ASP A 338 5.96 11.70 10.38
N ASN A 339 7.20 11.64 9.88
CA ASN A 339 8.04 12.84 9.80
C ASN A 339 7.65 13.81 8.66
N GLY A 340 6.48 13.63 8.05
CA GLY A 340 5.97 14.51 7.00
C GLY A 340 6.66 14.31 5.65
N ASN A 341 7.36 13.20 5.44
CA ASN A 341 7.98 12.91 4.15
C ASN A 341 6.98 12.26 3.20
N ILE A 342 6.94 12.77 1.97
CA ILE A 342 6.26 12.10 0.86
C ILE A 342 7.35 11.49 -0.04
N CYS A 343 7.29 10.18 -0.27
CA CYS A 343 8.24 9.49 -1.13
C CYS A 343 7.53 8.89 -2.35
N LEU A 344 8.12 9.11 -3.52
CA LEU A 344 7.75 8.45 -4.78
C LEU A 344 8.64 7.24 -5.01
N TRP A 345 8.01 6.11 -5.25
CA TRP A 345 8.68 4.83 -5.45
C TRP A 345 8.41 4.29 -6.85
N SER A 346 9.36 3.52 -7.36
CA SER A 346 9.17 2.71 -8.56
C SER A 346 9.47 1.27 -8.24
N THR A 347 8.72 0.36 -8.84
CA THR A 347 8.95 -1.08 -8.77
C THR A 347 10.31 -1.51 -9.29
N TYR A 348 10.92 -0.72 -10.20
CA TYR A 348 12.23 -0.99 -10.77
C TYR A 348 13.40 -0.63 -9.82
N LYS A 349 13.15 0.16 -8.76
CA LYS A 349 14.18 0.65 -7.84
C LYS A 349 13.83 0.32 -6.40
N ARG A 350 14.79 -0.25 -5.66
CA ARG A 350 14.60 -0.54 -4.22
C ARG A 350 14.60 0.70 -3.32
N LYS A 351 15.20 1.80 -3.79
CA LYS A 351 15.27 3.10 -3.10
C LYS A 351 14.20 4.04 -3.67
N PRO A 352 13.72 5.03 -2.89
CA PRO A 352 12.76 5.99 -3.40
C PRO A 352 13.39 6.77 -4.56
N ILE A 353 12.58 7.08 -5.57
CA ILE A 353 13.01 7.88 -6.72
C ILE A 353 13.18 9.33 -6.27
N PHE A 354 12.21 9.82 -5.53
CA PHE A 354 12.11 11.21 -5.11
C PHE A 354 11.45 11.30 -3.74
N THR A 355 11.90 12.27 -2.96
CA THR A 355 11.45 12.49 -1.58
C THR A 355 11.31 13.98 -1.35
N ILE A 356 10.13 14.40 -0.91
CA ILE A 356 9.91 15.72 -0.33
C ILE A 356 9.87 15.54 1.19
N TYR A 357 10.61 16.39 1.89
CA TYR A 357 10.67 16.41 3.35
C TYR A 357 9.70 17.43 3.92
N CYS A 358 9.12 17.13 5.09
CA CYS A 358 8.24 18.05 5.84
C CYS A 358 7.16 18.71 4.98
N ALA A 359 6.41 17.91 4.21
CA ALA A 359 5.45 18.38 3.22
C ALA A 359 4.37 19.31 3.77
N HIS A 360 3.96 19.15 5.05
CA HIS A 360 2.99 20.00 5.75
C HIS A 360 3.63 20.92 6.81
N GLY A 361 4.95 21.13 6.71
CA GLY A 361 5.72 21.96 7.63
C GLY A 361 5.82 21.38 9.04
N TYR A 362 6.11 22.27 9.98
CA TYR A 362 6.33 21.94 11.38
C TYR A 362 5.17 22.41 12.25
N ASP A 363 4.99 21.70 13.35
CA ASP A 363 4.08 22.15 14.39
C ASP A 363 4.74 23.24 15.24
N SER A 364 4.04 24.37 15.37
CA SER A 364 4.47 25.51 16.16
C SER A 364 3.67 25.54 17.45
N LEU A 365 4.27 25.07 18.55
CA LEU A 365 3.69 25.22 19.88
C LEU A 365 3.80 26.68 20.32
N LYS A 366 2.74 27.21 20.94
CA LYS A 366 2.80 28.57 21.50
C LYS A 366 3.76 28.54 22.69
N PRO A 367 4.67 29.52 22.83
CA PRO A 367 5.62 29.55 23.94
C PRO A 367 4.94 29.48 25.33
N SER A 368 3.76 30.10 25.45
CA SER A 368 2.93 30.09 26.66
C SER A 368 2.36 28.72 27.05
N GLN A 369 2.28 27.77 26.11
CA GLN A 369 1.87 26.39 26.40
C GLN A 369 3.05 25.55 26.91
N TYR A 370 4.27 25.94 26.56
CA TYR A 370 5.47 25.17 26.88
C TYR A 370 6.10 25.60 28.20
N SER A 371 6.18 26.91 28.44
CA SER A 371 6.73 27.46 29.68
C SER A 371 5.76 28.47 30.29
N ALA A 372 5.63 28.40 31.61
CA ALA A 372 4.96 29.44 32.38
C ALA A 372 5.87 30.65 32.67
N GLU A 373 7.14 30.60 32.25
CA GLU A 373 8.09 31.69 32.43
C GLU A 373 7.90 32.80 31.39
N LEU A 374 8.24 34.04 31.78
CA LEU A 374 8.22 35.21 30.90
C LEU A 374 9.35 35.17 29.86
N ASN A 375 10.47 34.50 30.15
CA ASN A 375 11.61 34.40 29.25
C ASN A 375 11.51 33.11 28.42
N THR A 376 11.20 33.25 27.14
CA THR A 376 10.89 32.11 26.25
C THR A 376 11.98 31.85 25.21
N SER A 377 13.24 32.19 25.53
CA SER A 377 14.41 31.91 24.69
C SER A 377 14.66 30.42 24.43
N PHE A 378 14.10 29.55 25.29
CA PHE A 378 14.15 28.11 25.15
C PHE A 378 12.84 27.61 24.50
N LEU A 379 12.69 27.80 23.19
CA LEU A 379 11.65 27.11 22.41
C LEU A 379 12.26 25.83 21.85
N PRO A 380 11.88 24.64 22.35
CA PRO A 380 12.46 23.40 21.89
C PRO A 380 11.61 22.75 20.80
N PHE A 381 12.31 22.20 19.81
CA PHE A 381 11.86 21.17 18.87
C PHE A 381 10.54 21.40 18.14
N HIS A 382 10.65 21.95 16.94
CA HIS A 382 9.64 21.82 15.90
C HIS A 382 9.52 20.36 15.45
N LYS A 383 8.37 19.72 15.74
CA LYS A 383 8.07 18.39 15.20
C LYS A 383 7.41 18.53 13.84
N PRO A 384 7.85 17.79 12.81
CA PRO A 384 7.17 17.81 11.52
C PRO A 384 5.76 17.26 11.66
N ARG A 385 4.82 17.83 10.90
CA ARG A 385 3.45 17.34 10.86
C ARG A 385 3.35 16.08 10.01
N TRP A 386 2.60 15.10 10.49
CA TRP A 386 2.52 13.78 9.88
C TRP A 386 1.62 13.85 8.65
N ILE A 387 1.90 13.01 7.65
CA ILE A 387 0.94 12.82 6.56
C ILE A 387 -0.09 11.80 7.02
N THR A 388 -1.24 12.30 7.44
CA THR A 388 -2.33 11.46 7.97
C THR A 388 -3.16 10.82 6.87
N SER A 389 -3.20 11.45 5.70
CA SER A 389 -3.90 10.93 4.54
C SER A 389 -3.17 11.28 3.25
N LEU A 390 -3.18 10.33 2.33
CA LEU A 390 -2.62 10.46 1.00
C LEU A 390 -3.63 9.81 0.04
N THR A 391 -3.89 10.44 -1.10
CA THR A 391 -4.77 9.87 -2.13
C THR A 391 -4.33 10.32 -3.52
N SER A 392 -4.32 9.41 -4.48
CA SER A 392 -4.04 9.70 -5.89
C SER A 392 -5.24 9.32 -6.72
N LEU A 393 -5.47 10.06 -7.80
CA LEU A 393 -6.43 9.63 -8.80
C LEU A 393 -5.73 8.57 -9.69
N PRO A 394 -6.30 7.35 -9.83
CA PRO A 394 -5.65 6.28 -10.58
C PRO A 394 -5.35 6.69 -12.02
N TYR A 395 -4.12 6.40 -12.47
CA TYR A 395 -3.61 6.73 -13.81
C TYR A 395 -3.74 8.22 -14.13
N SER A 396 -3.27 9.06 -13.21
CA SER A 396 -3.23 10.51 -13.41
C SER A 396 -1.99 11.15 -12.81
N ASP A 397 -1.68 12.35 -13.26
CA ASP A 397 -0.56 13.16 -12.79
C ASP A 397 -0.81 13.93 -11.49
N ILE A 398 -1.91 13.68 -10.78
CA ILE A 398 -2.25 14.39 -9.54
C ILE A 398 -2.34 13.47 -8.33
N PHE A 399 -1.93 14.00 -7.19
CA PHE A 399 -2.24 13.42 -5.89
C PHE A 399 -2.41 14.50 -4.82
N LEU A 400 -3.08 14.12 -3.74
CA LEU A 400 -3.37 14.98 -2.61
C LEU A 400 -2.73 14.42 -1.34
N SER A 401 -2.27 15.32 -0.48
CA SER A 401 -1.88 14.98 0.89
C SER A 401 -2.67 15.81 1.89
N GLY A 402 -2.97 15.20 3.03
CA GLY A 402 -3.64 15.83 4.14
C GLY A 402 -2.90 15.58 5.45
N SER A 403 -2.93 16.59 6.31
CA SER A 403 -2.40 16.58 7.67
C SER A 403 -3.39 17.28 8.61
N TRP A 404 -2.90 17.95 9.65
CA TRP A 404 -3.66 18.82 10.56
C TRP A 404 -3.19 20.29 10.52
N ASP A 405 -2.46 20.67 9.48
CA ASP A 405 -2.01 22.05 9.23
C ASP A 405 -3.14 23.00 8.82
N GLY A 406 -4.33 22.47 8.57
CA GLY A 406 -5.49 23.24 8.17
C GLY A 406 -5.76 23.22 6.67
N TYR A 407 -4.96 22.53 5.87
CA TYR A 407 -5.05 22.60 4.41
C TYR A 407 -4.84 21.23 3.74
N ILE A 408 -5.42 21.06 2.55
CA ILE A 408 -5.12 19.94 1.66
C ILE A 408 -4.15 20.44 0.61
N LYS A 409 -3.02 19.76 0.46
CA LYS A 409 -2.02 20.08 -0.55
C LYS A 409 -2.24 19.24 -1.80
N LEU A 410 -2.25 19.90 -2.96
CA LEU A 410 -2.36 19.28 -4.29
C LEU A 410 -1.00 19.28 -4.97
N TRP A 411 -0.57 18.10 -5.41
CA TRP A 411 0.73 17.86 -6.00
C TRP A 411 0.58 17.36 -7.44
N LYS A 412 1.50 17.79 -8.30
CA LYS A 412 1.65 17.35 -9.69
C LYS A 412 2.84 16.41 -9.81
N LEU A 413 2.66 15.29 -10.46
CA LEU A 413 3.73 14.39 -10.90
C LEU A 413 4.34 14.90 -12.20
N SER A 414 5.66 14.81 -12.33
CA SER A 414 6.31 15.08 -13.60
C SER A 414 5.90 14.04 -14.65
N PRO A 415 5.84 14.40 -15.95
CA PRO A 415 5.52 13.46 -17.02
C PRO A 415 6.44 12.23 -17.04
N ASP A 416 7.70 12.41 -16.62
CA ASP A 416 8.71 11.36 -16.52
C ASP A 416 8.53 10.43 -15.30
N LEU A 417 7.60 10.75 -14.38
CA LEU A 417 7.38 10.05 -13.11
C LEU A 417 8.63 9.94 -12.22
N LYS A 418 9.53 10.92 -12.32
CA LYS A 418 10.77 10.97 -11.54
C LYS A 418 10.73 11.95 -10.37
N SER A 419 9.75 12.84 -10.35
CA SER A 419 9.62 13.90 -9.36
C SER A 419 8.17 14.35 -9.26
N PHE A 420 7.87 15.14 -8.24
CA PHE A 420 6.60 15.84 -8.15
C PHE A 420 6.81 17.23 -7.55
N SER A 421 5.91 18.15 -7.87
CA SER A 421 5.93 19.53 -7.39
C SER A 421 4.57 19.89 -6.81
N LEU A 422 4.58 20.87 -5.90
CA LEU A 422 3.37 21.39 -5.30
C LEU A 422 2.66 22.33 -6.28
N ILE A 423 1.36 22.16 -6.47
CA ILE A 423 0.53 23.03 -7.31
C ILE A 423 -0.21 24.04 -6.44
N ALA A 424 -0.82 23.57 -5.36
CA ALA A 424 -1.67 24.38 -4.50
C ALA A 424 -1.56 23.95 -3.05
N GLU A 425 -1.35 24.92 -2.15
CA GLU A 425 -1.34 24.70 -0.71
C GLU A 425 -2.68 25.08 -0.08
N ASN A 426 -3.28 26.19 -0.49
CA ASN A 426 -4.38 26.84 0.23
C ASN A 426 -5.69 26.83 -0.54
N ILE A 427 -6.12 25.65 -1.03
CA ILE A 427 -7.37 25.54 -1.80
C ILE A 427 -8.57 25.93 -0.93
N LEU A 428 -8.68 25.34 0.26
CA LEU A 428 -9.74 25.61 1.24
C LEU A 428 -9.19 25.42 2.66
N PRO A 429 -9.53 26.31 3.62
CA PRO A 429 -9.20 26.10 5.02
C PRO A 429 -10.07 24.97 5.60
N ILE A 430 -9.45 24.02 6.29
CA ILE A 430 -10.06 22.83 6.89
C ILE A 430 -9.57 22.69 8.33
N ASN A 431 -10.40 23.11 9.28
CA ASN A 431 -10.05 22.99 10.68
C ASN A 431 -10.24 21.55 11.17
N GLY A 432 -9.13 20.85 11.40
CA GLY A 432 -9.11 19.52 11.99
C GLY A 432 -8.08 18.59 11.36
N ILE A 433 -8.10 17.34 11.79
CA ILE A 433 -7.22 16.30 11.29
C ILE A 433 -7.90 15.64 10.10
N ILE A 434 -7.20 15.59 8.97
CA ILE A 434 -7.69 14.93 7.76
C ILE A 434 -7.37 13.43 7.88
N ASN A 435 -8.36 12.64 8.28
CA ASN A 435 -8.18 11.20 8.54
C ASN A 435 -8.12 10.36 7.26
N ARG A 436 -8.87 10.75 6.23
CA ARG A 436 -8.87 10.07 4.91
C ARG A 436 -9.27 11.05 3.82
N LEU A 437 -8.63 10.92 2.67
CA LEU A 437 -8.96 11.65 1.46
C LEU A 437 -9.45 10.68 0.38
N CYS A 438 -10.47 11.09 -0.36
CA CYS A 438 -10.99 10.38 -1.51
C CYS A 438 -11.15 11.35 -2.68
N VAL A 439 -10.71 10.93 -3.87
CA VAL A 439 -10.84 11.72 -5.10
C VAL A 439 -11.65 10.93 -6.10
N THR A 440 -12.60 11.62 -6.74
CA THR A 440 -13.45 11.07 -7.80
C THR A 440 -13.44 11.99 -9.01
N LYS A 441 -13.58 11.39 -10.21
CA LYS A 441 -13.65 12.13 -11.48
C LYS A 441 -15.09 12.62 -11.68
N ARG A 442 -15.28 13.81 -12.26
CA ARG A 442 -16.59 14.31 -12.70
C ARG A 442 -16.68 14.23 -14.23
N GLY A 443 -17.70 13.54 -14.73
CA GLY A 443 -17.87 13.26 -16.17
C GLY A 443 -16.96 12.15 -16.69
N LYS A 444 -17.02 11.87 -18.00
CA LYS A 444 -16.12 10.92 -18.65
C LYS A 444 -14.71 11.50 -18.60
N ASN A 445 -13.72 10.71 -18.18
CA ASN A 445 -12.31 11.11 -18.12
C ASN A 445 -12.00 12.44 -17.38
N ALA A 446 -12.80 12.80 -16.37
CA ALA A 446 -12.66 14.05 -15.62
C ALA A 446 -12.79 15.33 -16.49
N GLU A 447 -13.61 15.29 -17.54
CA GLU A 447 -13.96 16.47 -18.37
C GLU A 447 -14.46 17.65 -17.52
N ASN A 448 -15.31 17.37 -16.52
CA ASN A 448 -15.87 18.42 -15.66
C ASN A 448 -14.97 18.74 -14.45
N GLY A 449 -13.80 18.12 -14.36
CA GLY A 449 -12.86 18.25 -13.25
C GLY A 449 -12.92 17.13 -12.23
N ILE A 450 -12.49 17.43 -11.01
CA ILE A 450 -12.31 16.46 -9.92
C ILE A 450 -13.11 16.87 -8.69
N ARG A 451 -13.62 15.88 -7.98
CA ARG A 451 -14.28 16.05 -6.69
C ARG A 451 -13.41 15.45 -5.60
N VAL A 452 -13.06 16.28 -4.63
CA VAL A 452 -12.23 15.93 -3.48
C VAL A 452 -13.10 15.85 -2.24
N ILE A 453 -12.92 14.78 -1.47
CA ILE A 453 -13.70 14.50 -0.28
C ILE A 453 -12.73 14.20 0.86
N ALA A 454 -12.89 14.91 1.97
CA ALA A 454 -12.05 14.82 3.15
C ALA A 454 -12.87 14.41 4.38
N ALA A 455 -12.44 13.31 5.01
CA ALA A 455 -12.91 12.88 6.32
C ALA A 455 -12.17 13.68 7.40
N ILE A 456 -12.90 14.50 8.16
CA ILE A 456 -12.32 15.40 9.16
C ILE A 456 -12.73 14.93 10.55
N GLY A 457 -11.74 14.87 11.44
CA GLY A 457 -11.94 14.52 12.84
C GLY A 457 -11.20 15.45 13.79
N LYS A 458 -11.69 15.50 15.02
CA LYS A 458 -10.97 16.08 16.16
C LYS A 458 -9.74 15.27 16.57
N GLU A 459 -9.70 13.98 16.21
CA GLU A 459 -8.68 13.01 16.60
C GLU A 459 -8.32 12.11 15.41
N ASN A 460 -7.11 11.54 15.43
CA ASN A 460 -6.64 10.58 14.42
C ASN A 460 -7.53 9.33 14.34
N ARG A 461 -7.55 8.68 13.16
CA ARG A 461 -8.36 7.48 12.91
C ARG A 461 -8.01 6.28 13.80
N LEU A 462 -6.72 6.04 14.07
CA LEU A 462 -6.26 4.82 14.76
C LEU A 462 -6.24 4.94 16.29
N GLY A 463 -6.05 6.14 16.83
CA GLY A 463 -5.87 6.37 18.27
C GLY A 463 -6.23 7.80 18.69
N ARG A 464 -6.15 8.06 19.99
CA ARG A 464 -6.33 9.39 20.60
C ARG A 464 -4.99 9.93 21.08
N TRP A 465 -4.12 10.32 20.14
CA TRP A 465 -2.80 10.86 20.47
C TRP A 465 -2.82 12.37 20.70
N PHE A 466 -3.58 13.10 19.88
CA PHE A 466 -3.88 14.50 20.11
C PHE A 466 -5.34 14.77 19.74
N LYS A 467 -5.91 15.80 20.37
CA LYS A 467 -7.29 16.23 20.17
C LYS A 467 -7.29 17.70 19.85
N ASN A 468 -7.79 18.05 18.67
CA ASN A 468 -8.00 19.44 18.29
C ASN A 468 -9.43 19.85 18.71
N GLU A 469 -9.54 20.73 19.70
CA GLU A 469 -10.84 21.14 20.25
C GLU A 469 -11.63 22.05 19.31
N ASP A 470 -10.93 22.86 18.53
CA ASP A 470 -11.47 23.82 17.56
C ASP A 470 -12.01 23.14 16.29
N ALA A 471 -11.61 21.90 16.05
CA ALA A 471 -12.02 21.12 14.89
C ALA A 471 -13.48 20.67 14.97
N LYS A 472 -14.14 20.46 13.83
CA LYS A 472 -15.48 19.85 13.77
C LYS A 472 -15.40 18.46 13.15
N ASN A 473 -16.12 17.50 13.72
CA ASN A 473 -16.25 16.16 13.14
C ASN A 473 -17.21 16.23 11.95
N GLY A 474 -16.77 15.79 10.78
CA GLY A 474 -17.61 15.84 9.59
C GLY A 474 -16.87 15.49 8.32
N ILE A 475 -17.54 15.72 7.20
CA ILE A 475 -17.01 15.48 5.86
C ILE A 475 -17.02 16.81 5.14
N LYS A 476 -15.88 17.22 4.61
CA LYS A 476 -15.81 18.36 3.70
C LYS A 476 -15.59 17.84 2.29
N PHE A 477 -16.35 18.32 1.34
CA PHE A 477 -16.15 17.98 -0.06
C PHE A 477 -16.23 19.23 -0.93
N PHE A 478 -15.50 19.23 -2.03
CA PHE A 478 -15.43 20.34 -2.96
C PHE A 478 -15.08 19.86 -4.38
N GLU A 479 -15.40 20.68 -5.37
CA GLU A 479 -15.15 20.38 -6.78
C GLU A 479 -14.18 21.39 -7.37
N ILE A 480 -13.09 20.89 -7.95
CA ILE A 480 -12.15 21.68 -8.74
C ILE A 480 -12.51 21.44 -10.20
N LYS A 481 -12.91 22.50 -10.89
CA LYS A 481 -13.26 22.45 -12.31
C LYS A 481 -12.01 22.30 -13.16
N ARG A 482 -12.17 21.65 -14.31
CA ARG A 482 -11.15 21.61 -15.36
C ARG A 482 -11.46 22.70 -16.38
N LEU A 483 -10.44 23.47 -16.75
CA LEU A 483 -10.49 24.36 -17.89
C LEU A 483 -10.39 23.51 -19.15
N ASN A 484 -11.47 23.45 -19.92
CA ASN A 484 -11.42 22.81 -21.23
C ASN A 484 -10.46 23.61 -22.12
N LYS A 485 -9.37 22.97 -22.58
CA LYS A 485 -8.60 23.49 -23.70
C LYS A 485 -9.54 23.54 -24.90
N LYS A 486 -9.81 24.76 -25.41
CA LYS A 486 -10.51 24.97 -26.67
C LYS A 486 -9.70 24.39 -27.83
#